data_AF-N6UP14-F1
#
_entry.id   AF-N6UP14-F1
#
_cell.length_a   1.000
_cell.length_b   1.000
_cell.length_c   1.000
_cell.angle_alpha   90.00
_cell.angle_beta   90.00
_cell.angle_gamma   90.00
#
_symmetry.space_group_name_H-M   'P 1'
#
loop_
_entity.id
_entity.type
_entity.pdbx_description
1 polymer ?
#
loop_
_entity_poly.entity_id
_entity_poly.type
_entity_poly.pdbx_seq_one_letter_code
_entity_poly.pdbx_strand_id
1 'polypeptide(L)' 'MCSKLNYPCNPGVSAFLLTTWLGYMNSFVNPVIYTIFNPEFRKAFKKLMFMGP' A
#
# COMPACT_ATOMS: atom_id res chain seq x y z
N MET A 1 13.28 12.87 -8.45
CA MET A 1 14.49 12.04 -8.29
C MET A 1 15.48 12.27 -9.43
N CYS A 2 15.14 11.94 -10.69
CA CYS A 2 16.10 12.03 -11.79
C CYS A 2 16.59 13.45 -12.15
N SER A 3 15.70 14.47 -12.17
CA SER A 3 16.13 15.86 -12.38
C SER A 3 17.00 16.41 -11.24
N LYS A 4 17.02 15.74 -10.08
CA LYS A 4 17.89 16.09 -8.95
C LYS A 4 19.23 15.35 -8.98
N LEU A 5 19.39 14.34 -9.85
CA LEU A 5 20.56 13.45 -9.93
C LEU A 5 21.33 13.56 -11.26
N ASN A 6 20.96 14.46 -12.18
CA ASN A 6 21.59 14.64 -13.50
C ASN A 6 21.68 13.35 -14.35
N TYR A 7 20.76 12.40 -14.17
CA TYR A 7 20.67 11.18 -14.99
C TYR A 7 19.55 11.30 -16.03
N PRO A 8 19.75 10.79 -17.26
CA PRO A 8 18.67 10.69 -18.25
C PRO A 8 17.57 9.79 -17.72
N CYS A 9 16.43 10.38 -17.36
CA CYS A 9 15.29 9.65 -16.83
C CYS A 9 14.44 9.16 -18.01
N ASN A 10 14.62 7.90 -18.39
CA ASN A 10 13.58 7.15 -19.08
C ASN A 10 13.10 6.04 -18.14
N PRO A 11 12.32 6.38 -17.09
CA PRO A 11 11.62 5.36 -16.34
C PRO A 11 10.64 4.75 -17.35
N GLY A 12 10.95 3.54 -17.82
CA GLY A 12 10.12 2.87 -18.81
C GLY A 12 8.65 2.90 -18.38
N VAL A 13 7.72 2.90 -19.33
CA VAL A 13 6.28 3.07 -19.07
C VAL A 13 5.78 2.14 -17.94
N SER A 14 6.30 0.92 -17.88
CA SER A 14 6.02 -0.05 -16.81
C SER A 14 6.45 0.45 -15.42
N ALA A 15 7.64 1.02 -15.27
CA ALA A 15 8.13 1.54 -13.99
C ALA A 15 7.30 2.75 -13.51
N PHE A 16 6.90 3.62 -14.44
CA PHE A 16 6.01 4.75 -14.13
C PHE A 16 4.63 4.27 -13.67
N LEU A 17 4.03 3.32 -14.39
CA LEU A 17 2.73 2.75 -14.03
C LEU A 17 2.81 2.04 -12.67
N LEU A 18 3.79 1.16 -12.47
CA LEU A 18 3.94 0.43 -11.21
C LEU A 18 4.11 1.37 -10.03
N THR A 19 4.98 2.38 -10.13
CA THR A 19 5.20 3.34 -9.03
C THR A 19 3.94 4.16 -8.74
N THR A 20 3.22 4.56 -9.79
CA THR A 20 1.94 5.27 -9.66
C THR A 20 0.88 4.42 -8.95
N TRP A 21 0.70 3.17 -9.38
CA TRP A 21 -0.23 2.23 -8.77
C TRP A 21 0.15 1.86 -7.33
N LEU A 22 1.45 1.68 -7.05
CA LEU A 22 1.96 1.48 -5.70
C LEU A 22 1.69 2.71 -4.81
N GLY A 23 1.82 3.92 -5.36
CA GLY A 23 1.44 5.15 -4.68
C GLY A 23 -0.05 5.17 -4.31
N TYR A 24 -0.93 4.77 -5.22
CA TYR A 24 -2.37 4.67 -4.95
C TYR A 24 -2.73 3.58 -3.93
N MET A 25 -2.01 2.47 -3.92
CA MET A 25 -2.23 1.36 -2.98
C MET A 25 -1.91 1.71 -1.52
N ASN A 26 -1.23 2.83 -1.25
CA ASN A 26 -0.77 3.22 0.09
C ASN A 26 -1.92 3.27 1.12
N SER A 27 -3.09 3.79 0.73
CA SER A 27 -4.26 3.85 1.62
C SER A 27 -4.92 2.48 1.87
N PHE A 28 -4.90 1.58 0.87
CA PHE A 28 -5.45 0.23 0.99
C PHE A 28 -4.60 -0.66 1.90
N VAL A 29 -3.28 -0.44 1.89
CA VAL A 29 -2.34 -1.20 2.71
C VAL A 29 -2.52 -0.91 4.20
N ASN A 30 -3.04 0.25 4.59
CA ASN A 30 -3.24 0.62 5.99
C ASN A 30 -4.11 -0.42 6.77
N PRO A 31 -5.37 -0.73 6.37
CA PRO A 31 -6.15 -1.81 6.98
C PRO A 31 -5.43 -3.17 7.01
N VAL A 32 -4.66 -3.49 5.98
CA VAL A 32 -3.91 -4.76 5.89
C VAL A 32 -2.79 -4.82 6.94
N ILE A 33 -2.02 -3.74 7.10
CA ILE A 33 -0.99 -3.63 8.13
C ILE A 33 -1.62 -3.74 9.53
N TYR A 34 -2.71 -3.01 9.79
CA TYR A 34 -3.37 -3.06 11.09
C TYR A 34 -4.00 -4.42 11.40
N THR A 35 -4.52 -5.13 10.41
CA THR A 35 -5.05 -6.48 10.61
C THR A 35 -3.96 -7.54 10.84
N ILE A 36 -2.75 -7.38 10.28
CA ILE A 36 -1.62 -8.31 10.47
C ILE A 36 -0.91 -8.04 11.79
N PHE A 37 -0.54 -6.79 12.06
CA PHE A 37 0.38 -6.44 13.15
C PHE A 37 -0.33 -5.97 14.43
N ASN A 38 -1.65 -5.69 14.39
CA ASN A 38 -2.41 -5.31 15.58
C ASN A 38 -3.52 -6.34 15.89
N PRO A 39 -3.32 -7.21 16.90
CA PRO A 39 -4.30 -8.23 17.29
C PRO A 39 -5.65 -7.67 17.76
N GLU A 40 -5.65 -6.51 18.41
CA GLU A 40 -6.87 -5.85 18.89
C GLU A 40 -7.68 -5.27 17.73
N PHE A 41 -6.99 -4.62 16.78
CA PHE A 41 -7.61 -4.15 15.55
C PHE A 41 -8.18 -5.31 14.73
N ARG A 42 -7.47 -6.45 14.66
CA ARG A 42 -7.95 -7.67 14.01
C ARG A 42 -9.22 -8.22 14.66
N LYS A 43 -9.33 -8.21 15.99
CA LYS A 43 -10.57 -8.63 16.70
C LYS A 43 -11.73 -7.71 16.37
N ALA A 44 -11.53 -6.39 16.38
CA ALA A 44 -12.56 -5.43 16.00
C ALA A 44 -12.96 -5.58 14.52
N PHE A 45 -11.99 -5.78 13.63
CA PHE A 45 -12.22 -6.00 12.20
C PHE A 45 -13.00 -7.30 11.91
N LYS A 46 -12.68 -8.39 12.62
CA LYS A 46 -13.46 -9.65 12.54
C LYS A 46 -14.92 -9.46 12.95
N LYS A 47 -15.16 -8.70 14.04
CA LYS A 47 -16.51 -8.33 14.49
C LYS A 47 -17.23 -7.49 13.43
N LEU A 48 -16.56 -6.49 12.84
CA LEU A 48 -17.12 -5.65 11.78
C LEU A 48 -17.46 -6.44 10.51
N MET A 49 -16.66 -7.45 10.17
CA MET A 49 -16.88 -8.32 9.01
C MET A 49 -17.85 -9.47 9.29
N PHE A 50 -18.45 -9.54 10.50
CA PHE A 50 -19.31 -10.65 10.95
C PHE A 50 -18.69 -12.04 10.73
N MET A 51 -17.35 -12.15 10.69
CA MET A 51 -16.70 -13.45 10.74
C MET A 51 -16.84 -13.96 12.17
N GLY A 52 -17.46 -15.13 12.31
CA GLY A 52 -17.86 -15.76 13.58
C GLY A 52 -16.76 -15.88 14.64
N PRO A 53 -17.15 -16.35 15.86
CA PRO A 53 -16.44 -16.14 17.12
C PRO A 53 -14.93 -16.45 17.11
#